data_AF-A0A4V1FH67-F1
#
_entry.id   AF-A0A4V1FH67-F1
#
_cell.length_a   1.000
_cell.length_b   1.000
_cell.length_c   1.000
_cell.angle_alpha   90.00
_cell.angle_beta   90.00
_cell.angle_gamma   90.00
#
_symmetry.space_group_name_H-M   'P 1'
#
loop_
_entity.id
_entity.type
_entity.pdbx_description
1 polymer ?
#
loop_
_entity_poly.entity_id
_entity_poly.type
_entity_poly.pdbx_seq_one_letter_code
_entity_poly.pdbx_strand_id
1 'polypeptide(L)'
;MEELKESIKEAVKHRLTSPIFGFVALSFLVKNWDAILILALSKSSIEQRIAAILNEPSYYSQRFFQPILWGLILAIAYPYLQMGIDWLQTWAANHKLKKEIEAEGNILDKQILLSQKKADASVADEHSNMAAKAALALQAEINNTKIEREKEKQELARMGIDNAKDELDKLNNSKKNLEEQISQLQNEYNAQTAIISSVYVKSQKAVRILDYIISQHNDDETYESFLSLRELFTQQERDYLEKLEINGVNNGKSTSDIMEFNGKRLASLEYQLRKLIRTLDEIFDSGILIERKEVYKFLIGIIDENEFIRKYIGAKSTEGQQIFLSILPHIKIIKSMAPPGILSRYKNLFFDKEASEN
;
A
#
# COMPACT_ATOMS: atom_id res chain seq x y z
N MET A 1 -17.29 -32.71 -127.34
CA MET A 1 -18.11 -31.50 -127.15
C MET A 1 -17.90 -30.88 -125.76
N GLU A 2 -17.82 -31.68 -124.70
CA GLU A 2 -17.53 -31.18 -123.33
C GLU A 2 -16.11 -30.63 -123.16
N GLU A 3 -15.08 -31.31 -123.67
CA GLU A 3 -13.67 -30.83 -123.59
C GLU A 3 -13.47 -29.46 -124.26
N LEU A 4 -14.17 -29.21 -125.37
CA LEU A 4 -14.13 -27.92 -126.07
C LEU A 4 -14.78 -26.80 -125.23
N LYS A 5 -15.86 -27.12 -124.51
CA LYS A 5 -16.58 -26.16 -123.67
C LYS A 5 -15.76 -25.79 -122.44
N GLU A 6 -15.08 -26.75 -121.83
CA GLU A 6 -14.18 -26.50 -120.69
C GLU A 6 -12.95 -25.70 -121.10
N SER A 7 -12.31 -26.04 -122.23
CA SER A 7 -11.18 -25.29 -122.77
C SER A 7 -11.54 -23.82 -123.08
N ILE A 8 -12.72 -23.57 -123.67
CA ILE A 8 -13.20 -22.21 -123.94
C ILE A 8 -13.51 -21.48 -122.62
N LYS A 9 -14.14 -22.15 -121.65
CA LYS A 9 -14.48 -21.56 -120.35
C LYS A 9 -13.22 -21.16 -119.57
N GLU A 10 -12.19 -22.01 -119.56
CA GLU A 10 -10.92 -21.73 -118.90
C GLU A 10 -10.16 -20.60 -119.60
N ALA A 11 -10.12 -20.60 -120.94
CA ALA A 11 -9.49 -19.52 -121.70
C ALA A 11 -10.18 -18.17 -121.46
N VAL A 12 -11.51 -18.15 -121.39
CA VAL A 12 -12.30 -16.94 -121.07
C VAL A 12 -12.05 -16.51 -119.62
N LYS A 13 -12.05 -17.44 -118.67
CA LYS A 13 -11.79 -17.15 -117.25
C LYS A 13 -10.39 -16.55 -117.06
N HIS A 14 -9.37 -17.15 -117.65
CA HIS A 14 -7.98 -16.69 -117.57
C HIS A 14 -7.79 -15.27 -118.15
N ARG A 15 -8.49 -14.95 -119.24
CA ARG A 15 -8.44 -13.61 -119.85
C ARG A 15 -9.23 -12.58 -119.05
N LEU A 16 -10.40 -12.92 -118.51
CA LEU A 16 -11.20 -12.02 -117.67
C LEU A 16 -10.58 -11.79 -116.29
N THR A 17 -9.75 -12.71 -115.78
CA THR A 17 -8.97 -12.51 -114.55
C THR A 17 -7.76 -11.60 -114.75
N SER A 18 -7.32 -11.35 -115.98
CA SER A 18 -6.31 -10.32 -116.23
C SER A 18 -6.98 -8.94 -116.09
N PRO A 19 -6.50 -8.05 -115.19
CA PRO A 19 -7.14 -6.77 -114.94
C PRO A 19 -7.32 -5.95 -116.21
N ILE A 20 -6.29 -5.88 -117.06
CA ILE A 20 -6.33 -5.12 -118.31
C ILE A 20 -7.40 -5.66 -119.25
N PHE A 21 -7.42 -6.98 -119.48
CA PHE A 21 -8.41 -7.59 -120.37
C PHE A 21 -9.82 -7.55 -119.78
N GLY A 22 -9.97 -7.75 -118.47
CA GLY A 22 -11.25 -7.67 -117.77
C GLY A 22 -11.87 -6.27 -117.88
N PHE A 23 -11.10 -5.21 -117.60
CA PHE A 23 -11.60 -3.84 -117.69
C PHE A 23 -11.83 -3.37 -119.13
N VAL A 24 -10.99 -3.79 -120.09
CA VAL A 24 -11.21 -3.51 -121.51
C VAL A 24 -12.44 -4.25 -122.04
N ALA A 25 -12.62 -5.52 -121.69
CA ALA A 25 -13.82 -6.28 -122.05
C ALA A 25 -15.08 -5.68 -121.42
N LEU A 26 -15.03 -5.29 -120.15
CA LEU A 26 -16.14 -4.64 -119.46
C LEU A 26 -16.48 -3.29 -120.11
N SER A 27 -15.46 -2.47 -120.40
CA SER A 27 -15.65 -1.20 -121.09
C SER A 27 -16.20 -1.39 -122.50
N PHE A 28 -15.80 -2.46 -123.19
CA PHE A 28 -16.29 -2.80 -124.52
C PHE A 28 -17.76 -3.18 -124.48
N LEU A 29 -18.16 -4.02 -123.53
CA LEU A 29 -19.56 -4.38 -123.32
C LEU A 29 -20.41 -3.15 -122.97
N VAL A 30 -19.91 -2.28 -122.09
CA VAL A 30 -20.61 -1.05 -121.68
C VAL A 30 -20.74 -0.05 -122.83
N LYS A 31 -19.77 0.03 -123.75
CA LYS A 31 -19.82 0.96 -124.89
C LYS A 31 -20.54 0.40 -126.12
N ASN A 32 -20.54 -0.92 -126.31
CA ASN A 32 -21.17 -1.59 -127.45
C ASN A 32 -22.52 -2.24 -127.10
N TRP A 33 -23.08 -1.91 -125.93
CA TRP A 33 -24.29 -2.54 -125.41
C TRP A 33 -25.45 -2.48 -126.43
N ASP A 34 -25.60 -1.36 -127.12
CA ASP A 34 -26.63 -1.12 -128.13
C ASP A 34 -26.42 -1.98 -129.40
N ALA A 35 -25.19 -2.09 -129.92
CA ALA A 35 -24.87 -2.97 -131.05
C ALA A 35 -25.12 -4.44 -130.71
N ILE A 36 -24.75 -4.86 -129.50
CA ILE A 36 -24.99 -6.23 -129.03
C ILE A 36 -26.50 -6.49 -128.99
N LEU A 37 -27.30 -5.55 -128.48
CA LEU A 37 -28.75 -5.67 -128.46
C LEU A 37 -29.36 -5.66 -129.87
N ILE A 38 -28.89 -4.81 -130.79
CA ILE A 38 -29.36 -4.76 -132.19
C ILE A 38 -29.06 -6.08 -132.90
N LEU A 39 -27.86 -6.65 -132.74
CA LEU A 39 -27.50 -7.93 -133.34
C LEU A 39 -28.33 -9.08 -132.77
N ALA A 40 -28.50 -9.12 -131.44
CA ALA A 40 -29.17 -10.22 -130.76
C ALA A 40 -30.71 -10.18 -130.87
N LEU A 41 -31.32 -8.99 -130.82
CA LEU A 41 -32.76 -8.85 -130.60
C LEU A 41 -33.53 -8.20 -131.76
N SER A 42 -32.86 -7.58 -132.75
CA SER A 42 -33.56 -7.00 -133.89
C SER A 42 -34.27 -8.09 -134.70
N LYS A 43 -35.37 -7.77 -135.39
CA LYS A 43 -36.09 -8.67 -136.33
C LYS A 43 -35.71 -8.46 -137.80
N SER A 44 -34.86 -7.46 -138.08
CA SER A 44 -34.39 -7.15 -139.44
C SER A 44 -33.47 -8.24 -139.99
N SER A 45 -33.24 -8.26 -141.32
CA SER A 45 -32.29 -9.21 -141.90
C SER A 45 -30.88 -8.98 -141.37
N ILE A 46 -30.01 -10.00 -141.39
CA ILE A 46 -28.66 -9.90 -140.82
C ILE A 46 -27.87 -8.77 -141.49
N GLU A 47 -28.05 -8.61 -142.80
CA GLU A 47 -27.42 -7.56 -143.61
C GLU A 47 -27.85 -6.16 -143.14
N GLN A 48 -29.13 -5.99 -142.82
CA GLN A 48 -29.67 -4.72 -142.34
C GLN A 48 -29.15 -4.38 -140.92
N ARG A 49 -28.96 -5.37 -140.04
CA ARG A 49 -28.39 -5.14 -138.69
C ARG A 49 -26.93 -4.71 -138.77
N ILE A 50 -26.14 -5.40 -139.59
CA ILE A 50 -24.73 -5.08 -139.79
C ILE A 50 -24.59 -3.69 -140.42
N ALA A 51 -25.40 -3.38 -141.44
CA ALA A 51 -25.41 -2.05 -142.05
C ALA A 51 -25.81 -0.95 -141.06
N ALA A 52 -26.79 -1.18 -140.20
CA ALA A 52 -27.21 -0.22 -139.17
C ALA A 52 -26.09 0.11 -138.18
N ILE A 53 -25.24 -0.87 -137.86
CA ILE A 53 -24.12 -0.71 -136.94
C ILE A 53 -22.91 -0.06 -137.63
N LEU A 54 -22.59 -0.46 -138.87
CA LEU A 54 -21.42 0.03 -139.60
C LEU A 54 -21.60 1.44 -140.19
N ASN A 55 -22.83 1.85 -140.48
CA ASN A 55 -23.12 3.18 -141.02
C ASN A 55 -23.12 4.29 -139.97
N GLU A 56 -22.83 3.97 -138.70
CA GLU A 56 -22.71 4.98 -137.67
C GLU A 56 -21.45 5.84 -137.86
N PRO A 57 -21.57 7.19 -137.78
CA PRO A 57 -20.42 8.07 -137.87
C PRO A 57 -19.37 7.70 -136.81
N SER A 58 -18.11 7.57 -137.23
CA SER A 58 -16.98 7.28 -136.32
C SER A 58 -17.05 5.94 -135.58
N TYR A 59 -17.76 4.95 -136.15
CA TYR A 59 -17.88 3.58 -135.63
C TYR A 59 -16.59 3.04 -135.01
N TYR A 60 -15.50 2.99 -135.77
CA TYR A 60 -14.22 2.43 -135.29
C TYR A 60 -13.64 3.20 -134.09
N SER A 61 -13.74 4.53 -134.08
CA SER A 61 -13.22 5.36 -132.98
C SER A 61 -13.99 5.13 -131.68
N GLN A 62 -15.32 5.16 -131.76
CA GLN A 62 -16.17 5.13 -130.56
C GLN A 62 -16.36 3.72 -130.02
N ARG A 63 -16.49 2.73 -130.90
CA ARG A 63 -16.86 1.35 -130.52
C ARG A 63 -15.67 0.43 -130.34
N PHE A 64 -14.53 0.71 -130.97
CA PHE A 64 -13.33 -0.11 -130.83
C PHE A 64 -12.26 0.56 -129.97
N PHE A 65 -11.89 1.81 -130.24
CA PHE A 65 -10.79 2.47 -129.53
C PHE A 65 -11.15 3.01 -128.15
N GLN A 66 -12.33 3.65 -127.96
CA GLN A 66 -12.71 4.18 -126.64
C GLN A 66 -12.78 3.10 -125.53
N PRO A 67 -13.32 1.89 -125.78
CA PRO A 67 -13.30 0.82 -124.77
C PRO A 67 -11.90 0.40 -124.32
N ILE A 68 -10.94 0.38 -125.25
CA ILE A 68 -9.56 0.06 -124.95
C ILE A 68 -8.97 1.15 -124.06
N LEU A 69 -9.21 2.42 -124.40
CA LEU A 69 -8.73 3.56 -123.61
C LEU A 69 -9.32 3.57 -122.19
N TRP A 70 -10.64 3.45 -122.06
CA TRP A 70 -11.31 3.44 -120.75
C TRP A 70 -10.97 2.20 -119.93
N GLY A 71 -10.84 1.04 -120.56
CA GLY A 71 -10.40 -0.18 -119.90
C GLY A 71 -8.98 -0.06 -119.33
N LEU A 72 -8.06 0.58 -120.07
CA LEU A 72 -6.71 0.86 -119.58
C LEU A 72 -6.71 1.86 -118.42
N ILE A 73 -7.49 2.95 -118.53
CA ILE A 73 -7.63 3.94 -117.45
C ILE A 73 -8.15 3.27 -116.18
N LEU A 74 -9.18 2.42 -116.28
CA LEU A 74 -9.73 1.69 -115.14
C LEU A 74 -8.75 0.66 -114.57
N ALA A 75 -8.00 -0.05 -115.42
CA ALA A 75 -6.97 -1.00 -114.98
C ALA A 75 -5.85 -0.32 -114.19
N ILE A 76 -5.47 0.90 -114.58
CA ILE A 76 -4.49 1.71 -113.85
C ILE A 76 -5.10 2.29 -112.58
N ALA A 77 -6.36 2.74 -112.60
CA ALA A 77 -7.00 3.38 -111.46
C ALA A 77 -7.37 2.39 -110.33
N TYR A 78 -7.73 1.15 -110.68
CA TYR A 78 -8.20 0.12 -109.76
C TYR A 78 -7.27 -0.14 -108.55
N PRO A 79 -5.95 -0.38 -108.71
CA PRO A 79 -5.07 -0.60 -107.56
C PRO A 79 -5.03 0.59 -106.58
N TYR A 80 -5.18 1.82 -107.06
CA TYR A 80 -5.22 3.00 -106.20
C TYR A 80 -6.53 3.11 -105.42
N LEU A 81 -7.65 2.74 -106.04
CA LEU A 81 -8.94 2.65 -105.34
C LEU A 81 -8.92 1.56 -104.27
N GLN A 82 -8.33 0.40 -104.57
CA GLN A 82 -8.15 -0.68 -103.61
C GLN A 82 -7.30 -0.23 -102.42
N MET A 83 -6.17 0.44 -102.67
CA MET A 83 -5.29 0.98 -101.64
C MET A 83 -6.01 2.01 -100.74
N GLY A 84 -6.89 2.84 -101.31
CA GLY A 84 -7.70 3.79 -100.54
C GLY A 84 -8.68 3.10 -99.58
N ILE A 85 -9.30 2.01 -100.01
CA ILE A 85 -10.20 1.21 -99.17
C ILE A 85 -9.43 0.51 -98.04
N ASP A 86 -8.29 -0.09 -98.36
CA ASP A 86 -7.43 -0.77 -97.37
C ASP A 86 -6.90 0.22 -96.32
N TRP A 87 -6.54 1.44 -96.75
CA TRP A 87 -6.14 2.52 -95.85
C TRP A 87 -7.27 2.93 -94.89
N LEU A 88 -8.51 3.06 -95.40
CA LEU A 88 -9.65 3.42 -94.57
C LEU A 88 -9.99 2.34 -93.54
N GLN A 89 -9.91 1.07 -93.94
CA GLN A 89 -10.16 -0.07 -93.05
C GLN A 89 -9.10 -0.19 -91.96
N THR A 90 -7.81 -0.04 -92.32
CA THR A 90 -6.71 -0.08 -91.35
C THR A 90 -6.75 1.10 -90.39
N TRP A 91 -7.11 2.30 -90.86
CA TRP A 91 -7.31 3.46 -90.00
C TRP A 91 -8.43 3.21 -88.95
N ALA A 92 -9.58 2.70 -89.40
CA ALA A 92 -10.69 2.41 -88.49
C ALA A 92 -10.34 1.32 -87.46
N ALA A 93 -9.64 0.26 -87.88
CA ALA A 93 -9.19 -0.81 -87.00
C ALA A 93 -8.20 -0.30 -85.94
N ASN A 94 -7.21 0.50 -86.35
CA ASN A 94 -6.23 1.09 -85.43
C ASN A 94 -6.87 2.04 -84.43
N HIS A 95 -7.85 2.83 -84.86
CA HIS A 95 -8.55 3.75 -83.97
C HIS A 95 -9.40 3.02 -82.93
N LYS A 96 -10.04 1.90 -83.31
CA LYS A 96 -10.76 1.04 -82.37
C LYS A 96 -9.81 0.38 -81.36
N LEU A 97 -8.72 -0.21 -81.83
CA LEU A 97 -7.71 -0.86 -80.99
C LEU A 97 -7.13 0.12 -79.96
N LYS A 98 -6.82 1.35 -80.36
CA LYS A 98 -6.30 2.38 -79.46
C LYS A 98 -7.28 2.69 -78.31
N LYS A 99 -8.58 2.82 -78.61
CA LYS A 99 -9.60 3.06 -77.57
C LYS A 99 -9.75 1.88 -76.63
N GLU A 100 -9.60 0.66 -77.12
CA GLU A 100 -9.69 -0.56 -76.32
C GLU A 100 -8.50 -0.66 -75.35
N ILE A 101 -7.28 -0.40 -75.82
CA ILE A 101 -6.07 -0.34 -74.98
C ILE A 101 -6.19 0.78 -73.93
N GLU A 102 -6.68 1.96 -74.30
CA GLU A 102 -6.90 3.06 -73.34
C GLU A 102 -7.97 2.70 -72.29
N ALA A 103 -9.02 1.97 -72.67
CA ALA A 103 -10.05 1.51 -71.74
C ALA A 103 -9.50 0.45 -70.76
N GLU A 104 -8.74 -0.52 -71.27
CA GLU A 104 -8.07 -1.54 -70.43
C GLU A 104 -7.05 -0.91 -69.47
N GLY A 105 -6.24 0.05 -69.94
CA GLY A 105 -5.30 0.80 -69.09
C GLY A 105 -6.00 1.52 -67.94
N ASN A 106 -7.11 2.22 -68.22
CA ASN A 106 -7.91 2.88 -67.19
C ASN A 106 -8.52 1.89 -66.17
N ILE A 107 -8.85 0.67 -66.58
CA ILE A 107 -9.36 -0.38 -65.68
C ILE A 107 -8.24 -0.87 -64.77
N LEU A 108 -7.05 -1.14 -65.34
CA LEU A 108 -5.87 -1.55 -64.59
C LEU A 108 -5.45 -0.49 -63.56
N ASP A 109 -5.41 0.79 -63.95
CA ASP A 109 -5.08 1.89 -63.04
C ASP A 109 -6.06 1.98 -61.86
N LYS A 110 -7.36 1.81 -62.12
CA LYS A 110 -8.38 1.75 -61.07
C LYS A 110 -8.18 0.55 -60.13
N GLN A 111 -7.79 -0.60 -60.66
CA GLN A 111 -7.51 -1.78 -59.84
C GLN A 111 -6.26 -1.58 -58.97
N ILE A 112 -5.19 -0.99 -59.51
CA ILE A 112 -3.97 -0.65 -58.76
C ILE A 112 -4.32 0.32 -57.63
N LEU A 113 -5.06 1.39 -57.93
CA LEU A 113 -5.48 2.38 -56.93
C LEU A 113 -6.34 1.74 -55.83
N LEU A 114 -7.25 0.83 -56.20
CA LEU A 114 -8.10 0.13 -55.25
C LEU A 114 -7.31 -0.85 -54.38
N SER A 115 -6.30 -1.52 -54.95
CA SER A 115 -5.38 -2.38 -54.21
C SER A 115 -4.52 -1.58 -53.23
N GLN A 116 -3.97 -0.43 -53.64
CA GLN A 116 -3.22 0.47 -52.76
C GLN A 116 -4.07 0.97 -51.60
N LYS A 117 -5.28 1.47 -51.87
CA LYS A 117 -6.19 1.91 -50.81
C LYS A 117 -6.55 0.79 -49.81
N LYS A 118 -6.68 -0.45 -50.29
CA LYS A 118 -6.91 -1.61 -49.40
C LYS A 118 -5.69 -1.92 -48.55
N ALA A 119 -4.48 -1.86 -49.11
CA ALA A 119 -3.24 -2.05 -48.37
C ALA A 119 -3.07 -0.98 -47.29
N ASP A 120 -3.29 0.30 -47.64
CA ASP A 120 -3.21 1.42 -46.71
C ASP A 120 -4.24 1.29 -45.57
N ALA A 121 -5.48 0.90 -45.89
CA ALA A 121 -6.51 0.64 -44.89
C ALA A 121 -6.14 -0.52 -43.95
N SER A 122 -5.57 -1.62 -44.50
CA SER A 122 -5.13 -2.76 -43.70
C SER A 122 -3.98 -2.39 -42.76
N VAL A 123 -3.01 -1.60 -43.23
CA VAL A 123 -1.90 -1.12 -42.39
C VAL A 123 -2.42 -0.19 -41.29
N ALA A 124 -3.36 0.70 -41.62
CA ALA A 124 -3.97 1.59 -40.62
C ALA A 124 -4.75 0.81 -39.54
N ASP A 125 -5.52 -0.21 -39.94
CA ASP A 125 -6.23 -1.10 -39.01
C ASP A 125 -5.25 -1.90 -38.14
N GLU A 126 -4.18 -2.43 -38.72
CA GLU A 126 -3.17 -3.18 -37.97
C GLU A 126 -2.44 -2.28 -36.98
N HIS A 127 -2.09 -1.06 -37.38
CA HIS A 127 -1.45 -0.07 -36.52
C HIS A 127 -2.38 0.41 -35.39
N SER A 128 -3.67 0.57 -35.67
CA SER A 128 -4.71 0.87 -34.67
C SER A 128 -4.85 -0.28 -33.66
N ASN A 129 -4.89 -1.52 -34.15
CA ASN A 129 -4.96 -2.71 -33.30
C ASN A 129 -3.69 -2.89 -32.45
N MET A 130 -2.51 -2.63 -33.01
CA MET A 130 -1.25 -2.64 -32.25
C MET A 130 -1.23 -1.55 -31.18
N ALA A 131 -1.66 -0.33 -31.52
CA ALA A 131 -1.76 0.77 -30.55
C ALA A 131 -2.75 0.44 -29.42
N ALA A 132 -3.90 -0.16 -29.74
CA ALA A 132 -4.87 -0.61 -28.75
C ALA A 132 -4.29 -1.71 -27.83
N LYS A 133 -3.58 -2.70 -28.39
CA LYS A 133 -2.88 -3.74 -27.61
C LYS A 133 -1.79 -3.16 -26.72
N ALA A 134 -0.99 -2.23 -27.23
CA ALA A 134 0.06 -1.56 -26.46
C ALA A 134 -0.53 -0.73 -25.31
N ALA A 135 -1.63 -0.01 -25.55
CA ALA A 135 -2.34 0.73 -24.51
C ALA A 135 -2.90 -0.19 -23.41
N LEU A 136 -3.47 -1.35 -23.78
CA LEU A 136 -3.93 -2.35 -22.82
C LEU A 136 -2.78 -2.94 -22.00
N ALA A 137 -1.64 -3.24 -22.64
CA ALA A 137 -0.45 -3.76 -21.96
C ALA A 137 0.10 -2.73 -20.96
N LEU A 138 0.22 -1.46 -21.36
CA LEU A 138 0.65 -0.36 -20.49
C LEU A 138 -0.31 -0.20 -19.29
N GLN A 139 -1.62 -0.27 -19.54
CA GLN A 139 -2.61 -0.16 -18.47
C GLN A 139 -2.51 -1.32 -17.47
N ALA A 140 -2.23 -2.54 -17.94
CA ALA A 140 -2.00 -3.69 -17.07
C ALA A 140 -0.74 -3.53 -16.22
N GLU A 141 0.35 -3.01 -16.80
CA GLU A 141 1.61 -2.74 -16.09
C GLU A 141 1.44 -1.64 -15.02
N ILE A 142 0.74 -0.55 -15.34
CA ILE A 142 0.38 0.51 -14.38
C ILE A 142 -0.42 -0.06 -13.21
N ASN A 143 -1.43 -0.89 -13.51
CA ASN A 143 -2.26 -1.51 -12.49
C ASN A 143 -1.46 -2.46 -11.60
N ASN A 144 -0.58 -3.29 -12.17
CA ASN A 144 0.29 -4.19 -11.41
C ASN A 144 1.23 -3.40 -10.48
N THR A 145 1.88 -2.35 -11.01
CA THR A 145 2.75 -1.48 -10.23
C THR A 145 1.99 -0.81 -9.08
N LYS A 146 0.74 -0.39 -9.32
CA LYS A 146 -0.11 0.21 -8.27
C LYS A 146 -0.47 -0.81 -7.19
N ILE A 147 -0.81 -2.04 -7.57
CA ILE A 147 -1.10 -3.13 -6.63
C ILE A 147 0.14 -3.44 -5.78
N GLU A 148 1.32 -3.48 -6.37
CA GLU A 148 2.57 -3.78 -5.68
C GLU A 148 2.93 -2.69 -4.65
N ARG A 149 2.82 -1.41 -5.03
CA ARG A 149 3.00 -0.29 -4.09
C ARG A 149 2.00 -0.31 -2.93
N GLU A 150 0.75 -0.66 -3.18
CA GLU A 150 -0.26 -0.76 -2.12
C GLU A 150 0.00 -1.95 -1.19
N LYS A 151 0.50 -3.08 -1.72
CA LYS A 151 0.97 -4.20 -0.88
C LYS A 151 2.16 -3.80 0.00
N GLU A 152 3.14 -3.10 -0.56
CA GLU A 152 4.30 -2.61 0.19
C GLU A 152 3.88 -1.65 1.32
N LYS A 153 2.96 -0.71 1.03
CA LYS A 153 2.38 0.16 2.06
C LYS A 153 1.63 -0.62 3.13
N GLN A 154 0.87 -1.65 2.76
CA GLN A 154 0.16 -2.48 3.73
C GLN A 154 1.12 -3.26 4.64
N GLU A 155 2.21 -3.81 4.09
CA GLU A 155 3.24 -4.49 4.88
C GLU A 155 3.97 -3.50 5.80
N LEU A 156 4.34 -2.31 5.33
CA LEU A 156 4.92 -1.26 6.17
C LEU A 156 3.98 -0.82 7.29
N ALA A 157 2.69 -0.64 7.00
CA ALA A 157 1.69 -0.30 8.00
C ALA A 157 1.53 -1.43 9.04
N ARG A 158 1.56 -2.68 8.60
CA ARG A 158 1.49 -3.87 9.47
C ARG A 158 2.71 -3.96 10.39
N MET A 159 3.92 -3.77 9.86
CA MET A 159 5.14 -3.68 10.68
C MET A 159 5.06 -2.56 11.72
N GLY A 160 4.50 -1.40 11.34
CA GLY A 160 4.25 -0.30 12.27
C GLY A 160 3.29 -0.67 13.40
N ILE A 161 2.21 -1.40 13.10
CA ILE A 161 1.25 -1.89 14.09
C ILE A 161 1.88 -2.92 15.04
N ASP A 162 2.68 -3.85 14.51
CA ASP A 162 3.33 -4.89 15.31
C ASP A 162 4.37 -4.26 16.27
N ASN A 163 5.17 -3.29 15.80
CA ASN A 163 6.09 -2.54 16.65
C ASN A 163 5.36 -1.76 17.75
N ALA A 164 4.23 -1.10 17.41
CA ALA A 164 3.44 -0.35 18.39
C ALA A 164 2.82 -1.27 19.46
N LYS A 165 2.43 -2.49 19.09
CA LYS A 165 1.97 -3.51 20.05
C LYS A 165 3.08 -3.94 21.00
N ASP A 166 4.27 -4.22 20.48
CA ASP A 166 5.42 -4.60 21.30
C ASP A 166 5.80 -3.51 22.31
N GLU A 167 5.73 -2.23 21.91
CA GLU A 167 5.94 -1.10 22.82
C GLU A 167 4.83 -0.99 23.88
N LEU A 168 3.57 -1.21 23.50
CA LEU A 168 2.44 -1.20 24.41
C LEU A 168 2.53 -2.31 25.46
N ASP A 169 2.98 -3.51 25.07
CA ASP A 169 3.20 -4.62 25.99
C ASP A 169 4.35 -4.33 26.97
N LYS A 170 5.46 -3.75 26.50
CA LYS A 170 6.56 -3.31 27.37
C LYS A 170 6.10 -2.24 28.37
N LEU A 171 5.29 -1.29 27.91
CA LEU A 171 4.77 -0.22 28.76
C LEU A 171 3.78 -0.76 29.79
N ASN A 172 2.90 -1.70 29.42
CA ASN A 172 1.98 -2.35 30.34
C ASN A 172 2.71 -3.15 31.42
N ASN A 173 3.76 -3.89 31.05
CA ASN A 173 4.59 -4.61 32.02
C ASN A 173 5.29 -3.65 32.99
N SER A 174 5.80 -2.52 32.48
CA SER A 174 6.41 -1.49 33.30
C SER A 174 5.42 -0.83 34.26
N LYS A 175 4.21 -0.52 33.76
CA LYS A 175 3.10 0.00 34.56
C LYS A 175 2.73 -0.95 35.70
N LYS A 176 2.58 -2.25 35.40
CA LYS A 176 2.27 -3.26 36.41
C LYS A 176 3.34 -3.33 37.51
N ASN A 177 4.62 -3.33 37.13
CA ASN A 177 5.72 -3.31 38.09
C ASN A 177 5.70 -2.04 38.96
N LEU A 178 5.43 -0.87 38.38
CA LEU A 178 5.29 0.37 39.16
C LEU A 178 4.09 0.34 40.12
N GLU A 179 2.95 -0.23 39.70
CA GLU A 179 1.79 -0.42 40.58
C GLU A 179 2.10 -1.36 41.76
N GLU A 180 2.84 -2.43 41.53
CA GLU A 180 3.32 -3.33 42.58
C GLU A 180 4.26 -2.62 43.56
N GLN A 181 5.19 -1.79 43.07
CA GLN A 181 6.09 -0.99 43.91
C GLN A 181 5.32 0.06 44.74
N ILE A 182 4.34 0.74 44.15
CA ILE A 182 3.48 1.69 44.88
C ILE A 182 2.73 0.97 46.00
N SER A 183 2.18 -0.22 45.74
CA SER A 183 1.48 -1.01 46.75
C SER A 183 2.40 -1.41 47.90
N GLN A 184 3.63 -1.83 47.61
CA GLN A 184 4.63 -2.15 48.64
C GLN A 184 4.98 -0.94 49.50
N LEU A 185 5.28 0.21 48.88
CA LEU A 185 5.60 1.45 49.60
C LEU A 185 4.44 1.92 50.47
N GLN A 186 3.20 1.76 50.01
CA GLN A 186 2.02 2.13 50.78
C GLN A 186 1.81 1.21 52.00
N ASN A 187 2.09 -0.08 51.87
CA ASN A 187 2.07 -1.01 53.00
C ASN A 187 3.16 -0.67 54.02
N GLU A 188 4.37 -0.34 53.57
CA GLU A 188 5.46 0.09 54.45
C GLU A 188 5.13 1.39 55.18
N TYR A 189 4.55 2.37 54.47
CA TYR A 189 4.09 3.63 55.05
C TYR A 189 3.02 3.41 56.14
N ASN A 190 2.04 2.54 55.87
CA ASN A 190 0.99 2.21 56.84
C ASN A 190 1.57 1.54 58.08
N ALA A 191 2.51 0.60 57.92
CA ALA A 191 3.20 -0.05 59.03
C ALA A 191 3.99 0.96 59.89
N GLN A 192 4.72 1.90 59.26
CA GLN A 192 5.42 2.95 59.98
C GLN A 192 4.46 3.88 60.73
N THR A 193 3.36 4.28 60.10
CA THR A 193 2.34 5.13 60.73
C THR A 193 1.73 4.46 61.96
N ALA A 194 1.48 3.15 61.90
CA ALA A 194 1.01 2.37 63.04
C ALA A 194 2.05 2.34 64.19
N ILE A 195 3.34 2.16 63.87
CA ILE A 195 4.42 2.21 64.87
C ILE A 195 4.46 3.58 65.55
N ILE A 196 4.48 4.66 64.78
CA ILE A 196 4.53 6.03 65.32
C ILE A 196 3.31 6.30 66.21
N SER A 197 2.10 5.92 65.75
CA SER A 197 0.87 6.06 66.54
C SER A 197 0.96 5.31 67.87
N SER A 198 1.52 4.09 67.86
CA SER A 198 1.71 3.30 69.09
C SER A 198 2.70 3.98 70.05
N VAL A 199 3.79 4.55 69.54
CA VAL A 199 4.79 5.29 70.32
C VAL A 199 4.18 6.54 70.95
N TYR A 200 3.36 7.27 70.19
CA TYR A 200 2.66 8.46 70.67
C TYR A 200 1.72 8.15 71.84
N VAL A 201 0.90 7.10 71.73
CA VAL A 201 0.02 6.67 72.84
C VAL A 201 0.83 6.30 74.08
N LYS A 202 2.01 5.70 73.90
CA LYS A 202 2.90 5.35 75.01
C LYS A 202 3.55 6.58 75.65
N SER A 203 4.02 7.55 74.86
CA SER A 203 4.58 8.79 75.39
C SER A 203 3.56 9.56 76.21
N GLN A 204 2.30 9.64 75.75
CA GLN A 204 1.21 10.25 76.53
C GLN A 204 0.99 9.55 77.87
N LYS A 205 1.02 8.21 77.91
CA LYS A 205 0.92 7.47 79.18
C LYS A 205 2.11 7.78 80.10
N ALA A 206 3.32 7.86 79.55
CA ALA A 206 4.52 8.20 80.32
C ALA A 206 4.43 9.59 80.95
N VAL A 207 4.00 10.61 80.19
CA VAL A 207 3.79 11.98 80.69
C VAL A 207 2.82 11.99 81.88
N ARG A 208 1.68 11.28 81.78
CA ARG A 208 0.71 11.21 82.88
C ARG A 208 1.27 10.59 84.16
N ILE A 209 2.13 9.56 84.02
CA ILE A 209 2.79 8.93 85.17
C ILE A 209 3.79 9.92 85.80
N LEU A 210 4.56 10.64 84.97
CA LEU A 210 5.51 11.64 85.45
C LEU A 210 4.80 12.81 86.14
N ASP A 211 3.70 13.31 85.58
CA ASP A 211 2.86 14.34 86.21
C ASP A 211 2.43 13.90 87.61
N TYR A 212 2.03 12.63 87.76
CA TYR A 212 1.65 12.07 89.05
C TYR A 212 2.84 12.03 90.03
N ILE A 213 4.00 11.52 89.62
CA ILE A 213 5.19 11.43 90.48
C ILE A 213 5.64 12.83 90.92
N ILE A 214 5.73 13.78 89.99
CA ILE A 214 6.10 15.18 90.25
C ILE A 214 5.15 15.80 91.29
N SER A 215 3.84 15.50 91.21
CA SER A 215 2.86 16.02 92.17
C SER A 215 3.06 15.52 93.62
N GLN A 216 3.73 14.39 93.81
CA GLN A 216 3.94 13.77 95.12
C GLN A 216 5.30 14.12 95.77
N HIS A 217 6.24 14.70 95.01
CA HIS A 217 7.65 14.85 95.42
C HIS A 217 8.19 16.27 95.12
N ASN A 218 7.58 17.30 95.71
CA ASN A 218 7.88 18.72 95.40
C ASN A 218 9.23 19.26 95.94
N ASP A 219 9.94 18.55 96.82
CA ASP A 219 11.04 19.10 97.63
C ASP A 219 12.39 18.35 97.48
N ASP A 220 12.60 17.54 96.44
CA ASP A 220 13.77 16.65 96.34
C ASP A 220 14.54 16.83 95.01
N GLU A 221 15.84 16.51 94.99
CA GLU A 221 16.74 16.62 93.81
C GLU A 221 16.26 15.73 92.63
N THR A 222 15.42 14.73 92.95
CA THR A 222 14.70 13.88 92.00
C THR A 222 13.60 14.62 91.23
N TYR A 223 13.04 15.71 91.75
CA TYR A 223 12.01 16.53 91.09
C TYR A 223 12.50 17.08 89.74
N GLU A 224 13.69 17.68 89.71
CA GLU A 224 14.30 18.25 88.50
C GLU A 224 14.59 17.16 87.45
N SER A 225 14.98 15.97 87.90
CA SER A 225 15.18 14.81 87.03
C SER A 225 13.87 14.34 86.38
N PHE A 226 12.77 14.29 87.13
CA PHE A 226 11.45 13.94 86.58
C PHE A 226 10.86 15.05 85.70
N LEU A 227 11.09 16.32 86.04
CA LEU A 227 10.64 17.47 85.27
C LEU A 227 11.32 17.54 83.89
N SER A 228 12.65 17.40 83.85
CA SER A 228 13.40 17.36 82.58
C SER A 228 12.97 16.20 81.68
N LEU A 229 12.62 15.05 82.28
CA LEU A 229 12.12 13.90 81.55
C LEU A 229 10.71 14.14 80.98
N ARG A 230 9.83 14.77 81.75
CA ARG A 230 8.49 15.16 81.32
C ARG A 230 8.56 16.13 80.15
N GLU A 231 9.37 17.18 80.25
CA GLU A 231 9.56 18.17 79.18
C GLU A 231 10.01 17.52 77.87
N LEU A 232 10.89 16.53 77.95
CA LEU A 232 11.37 15.77 76.81
C LEU A 232 10.26 14.94 76.15
N PHE A 233 9.43 14.23 76.92
CA PHE A 233 8.27 13.53 76.35
C PHE A 233 7.22 14.48 75.77
N THR A 234 6.99 15.63 76.40
CA THR A 234 6.08 16.66 75.88
C THR A 234 6.61 17.30 74.60
N GLN A 235 7.93 17.51 74.49
CA GLN A 235 8.54 17.98 73.24
C GLN A 235 8.34 16.96 72.11
N GLN A 236 8.51 15.67 72.42
CA GLN A 236 8.28 14.60 71.46
C GLN A 236 6.82 14.56 70.97
N GLU A 237 5.85 14.86 71.85
CA GLU A 237 4.42 14.97 71.54
C GLU A 237 4.14 16.17 70.60
N ARG A 238 4.71 17.35 70.90
CA ARG A 238 4.57 18.55 70.06
C ARG A 238 5.12 18.33 68.65
N ASP A 239 6.33 17.77 68.55
CA ASP A 239 6.98 17.46 67.28
C ASP A 239 6.22 16.40 66.45
N TYR A 240 5.30 15.64 67.05
CA TYR A 240 4.40 14.72 66.35
C TYR A 240 3.17 15.45 65.82
N LEU A 241 2.50 16.25 66.65
CA LEU A 241 1.29 16.99 66.28
C LEU A 241 1.56 18.02 65.17
N GLU A 242 2.66 18.77 65.26
CA GLU A 242 3.07 19.74 64.24
C GLU A 242 3.23 19.09 62.85
N LYS A 243 3.63 17.81 62.81
CA LYS A 243 3.85 17.10 61.53
C LYS A 243 2.61 16.41 60.99
N LEU A 244 1.66 16.03 61.85
CA LEU A 244 0.31 15.68 61.39
C LEU A 244 -0.35 16.88 60.71
N GLU A 245 -0.16 18.09 61.25
CA GLU A 245 -0.67 19.33 60.63
C GLU A 245 0.04 19.69 59.32
N ILE A 246 1.39 19.58 59.25
CA ILE A 246 2.16 19.82 58.01
C ILE A 246 1.77 18.83 56.90
N ASN A 247 1.44 17.59 57.24
CA ASN A 247 1.06 16.56 56.26
C ASN A 247 -0.42 16.63 55.83
N GLY A 248 -1.28 17.36 56.56
CA GLY A 248 -2.62 17.70 56.10
C GLY A 248 -2.64 18.74 54.96
N VAL A 249 -1.52 19.41 54.69
CA VAL A 249 -1.46 20.59 53.81
C VAL A 249 -0.54 20.43 52.59
N ASN A 250 0.31 19.40 52.47
CA ASN A 250 1.30 19.32 51.36
C ASN A 250 1.32 18.00 50.57
N ASN A 251 0.70 18.04 49.38
CA ASN A 251 0.66 17.02 48.33
C ASN A 251 1.98 16.81 47.57
N GLY A 252 3.15 16.67 48.21
CA GLY A 252 4.38 16.58 47.40
C GLY A 252 5.73 16.22 48.00
N LYS A 253 5.83 15.74 49.25
CA LYS A 253 7.13 15.24 49.76
C LYS A 253 7.35 13.77 49.40
N SER A 254 8.56 13.46 48.96
CA SER A 254 9.00 12.12 48.57
C SER A 254 9.00 11.18 49.78
N THR A 255 8.50 9.96 49.59
CA THR A 255 8.46 8.88 50.59
C THR A 255 9.84 8.59 51.20
N SER A 256 10.92 8.85 50.43
CA SER A 256 12.31 8.75 50.89
C SER A 256 12.63 9.66 52.07
N ASP A 257 12.17 10.92 52.02
CA ASP A 257 12.46 11.92 53.06
C ASP A 257 11.77 11.57 54.37
N ILE A 258 10.61 10.89 54.27
CA ILE A 258 9.85 10.40 55.42
C ILE A 258 10.58 9.20 56.06
N MET A 259 11.11 8.29 55.25
CA MET A 259 11.80 7.08 55.73
C MET A 259 13.14 7.39 56.42
N GLU A 260 14.00 8.23 55.84
CA GLU A 260 15.28 8.60 56.45
C GLU A 260 15.09 9.32 57.79
N PHE A 261 14.06 10.17 57.86
CA PHE A 261 13.75 10.91 59.07
C PHE A 261 13.19 10.02 60.19
N ASN A 262 12.32 9.06 59.85
CA ASN A 262 11.78 8.10 60.81
C ASN A 262 12.87 7.20 61.42
N GLY A 263 13.86 6.78 60.63
CA GLY A 263 15.02 6.01 61.10
C GLY A 263 15.86 6.77 62.14
N LYS A 264 16.20 8.03 61.86
CA LYS A 264 16.95 8.90 62.80
C LYS A 264 16.18 9.14 64.10
N ARG A 265 14.85 9.21 64.03
CA ARG A 265 13.99 9.46 65.20
C ARG A 265 13.81 8.23 66.07
N LEU A 266 13.77 7.02 65.48
CA LEU A 266 13.78 5.77 66.23
C LEU A 266 15.07 5.62 67.06
N ALA A 267 16.21 5.97 66.46
CA ALA A 267 17.50 5.98 67.14
C ALA A 267 17.57 7.02 68.28
N SER A 268 16.95 8.19 68.09
CA SER A 268 16.84 9.20 69.16
C SER A 268 15.96 8.73 70.32
N LEU A 269 14.84 8.07 70.03
CA LEU A 269 13.93 7.52 71.03
C LEU A 269 14.61 6.43 71.87
N GLU A 270 15.37 5.59 71.19
CA GLU A 270 16.17 4.55 71.82
C GLU A 270 17.21 5.12 72.78
N TYR A 271 17.94 6.15 72.35
CA TYR A 271 18.89 6.85 73.20
C TYR A 271 18.22 7.44 74.44
N GLN A 272 17.03 8.02 74.29
CA GLN A 272 16.30 8.63 75.39
C GLN A 272 15.70 7.60 76.35
N LEU A 273 15.20 6.47 75.85
CA LEU A 273 14.78 5.33 76.66
C LEU A 273 15.93 4.75 77.48
N ARG A 274 17.12 4.64 76.89
CA ARG A 274 18.34 4.22 77.62
C ARG A 274 18.70 5.19 78.74
N LYS A 275 18.60 6.49 78.48
CA LYS A 275 18.85 7.52 79.48
C LYS A 275 17.83 7.44 80.63
N LEU A 276 16.55 7.27 80.31
CA LEU A 276 15.47 7.06 81.30
C LEU A 276 15.73 5.83 82.16
N ILE A 277 16.03 4.68 81.56
CA ILE A 277 16.33 3.44 82.29
C ILE A 277 17.49 3.66 83.25
N ARG A 278 18.57 4.29 82.78
CA ARG A 278 19.74 4.58 83.61
C ARG A 278 19.43 5.52 84.78
N THR A 279 18.65 6.57 84.55
CA THR A 279 18.25 7.51 85.60
C THR A 279 17.32 6.85 86.62
N LEU A 280 16.43 5.95 86.16
CA LEU A 280 15.60 5.16 87.08
C LEU A 280 16.46 4.19 87.90
N ASP A 281 17.45 3.53 87.30
CA ASP A 281 18.40 2.66 88.03
C ASP A 281 19.17 3.45 89.10
N GLU A 282 19.68 4.64 88.76
CA GLU A 282 20.38 5.54 89.70
C GLU A 282 19.47 5.99 90.87
N ILE A 283 18.17 6.24 90.61
CA ILE A 283 17.18 6.58 91.64
C ILE A 283 16.77 5.36 92.49
N PHE A 284 16.75 4.16 91.92
CA PHE A 284 16.44 2.95 92.69
C PHE A 284 17.57 2.56 93.65
N ASP A 285 18.81 2.84 93.26
CA ASP A 285 20.00 2.64 94.09
C ASP A 285 20.09 3.64 95.26
N SER A 286 19.40 4.79 95.19
CA SER A 286 19.36 5.80 96.27
C SER A 286 18.37 5.49 97.40
N GLY A 287 17.62 4.38 97.31
CA GLY A 287 16.79 3.86 98.40
C GLY A 287 15.40 4.48 98.55
N ILE A 288 14.96 5.31 97.59
CA ILE A 288 13.63 5.93 97.59
C ILE A 288 12.56 4.85 97.33
N LEU A 289 11.71 4.62 98.34
CA LEU A 289 10.62 3.65 98.36
C LEU A 289 9.38 4.17 97.58
N ILE A 290 9.55 4.51 96.30
CA ILE A 290 8.41 4.46 95.38
C ILE A 290 7.94 3.00 95.35
N GLU A 291 6.62 2.73 95.25
CA GLU A 291 6.12 1.35 95.08
C GLU A 291 6.75 0.76 93.81
N ARG A 292 7.91 0.11 93.98
CA ARG A 292 8.78 -0.45 92.94
C ARG A 292 7.94 -1.18 91.90
N LYS A 293 6.89 -1.86 92.36
CA LYS A 293 5.97 -2.64 91.54
C LYS A 293 5.35 -1.88 90.36
N GLU A 294 4.90 -0.63 90.48
CA GLU A 294 4.24 0.08 89.36
C GLU A 294 5.24 0.64 88.33
N VAL A 295 6.39 1.12 88.79
CA VAL A 295 7.46 1.58 87.90
C VAL A 295 8.11 0.38 87.17
N TYR A 296 8.36 -0.73 87.87
CA TYR A 296 8.83 -1.97 87.23
C TYR A 296 7.76 -2.58 86.31
N LYS A 297 6.47 -2.53 86.64
CA LYS A 297 5.39 -2.94 85.73
C LYS A 297 5.39 -2.12 84.44
N PHE A 298 5.57 -0.80 84.54
CA PHE A 298 5.64 0.09 83.38
C PHE A 298 6.89 -0.20 82.53
N LEU A 299 8.06 -0.36 83.15
CA LEU A 299 9.31 -0.70 82.47
C LEU A 299 9.27 -2.08 81.81
N ILE A 300 8.74 -3.10 82.49
CA ILE A 300 8.56 -4.45 81.94
C ILE A 300 7.56 -4.45 80.78
N GLY A 301 6.46 -3.68 80.87
CA GLY A 301 5.51 -3.51 79.77
C GLY A 301 6.11 -2.85 78.52
N ILE A 302 7.05 -1.90 78.70
CA ILE A 302 7.82 -1.30 77.59
C ILE A 302 8.81 -2.31 76.99
N ILE A 303 9.37 -3.20 77.79
CA ILE A 303 10.39 -4.18 77.38
C ILE A 303 9.76 -5.40 76.66
N ASP A 304 8.64 -5.94 77.14
CA ASP A 304 8.02 -7.13 76.53
C ASP A 304 7.36 -6.80 75.17
N GLU A 305 6.85 -5.59 74.94
CA GLU A 305 6.37 -5.18 73.60
C GLU A 305 7.52 -4.81 72.63
N ASN A 306 8.74 -4.59 73.12
CA ASN A 306 9.92 -4.58 72.26
C ASN A 306 10.23 -5.99 71.71
N GLU A 307 9.72 -7.05 72.34
CA GLU A 307 9.74 -8.41 71.78
C GLU A 307 8.69 -8.60 70.65
N PHE A 308 7.63 -7.79 70.63
CA PHE A 308 6.73 -7.69 69.47
C PHE A 308 7.42 -6.94 68.31
N ILE A 309 8.14 -5.86 68.62
CA ILE A 309 9.03 -5.16 67.67
C ILE A 309 10.13 -6.10 67.14
N ARG A 310 10.66 -7.00 67.97
CA ARG A 310 11.62 -8.07 67.61
C ARG A 310 11.08 -9.00 66.50
N LYS A 311 9.77 -9.29 66.48
CA LYS A 311 9.12 -10.16 65.48
C LYS A 311 8.86 -9.43 64.15
N TYR A 312 8.64 -8.11 64.18
CA TYR A 312 8.26 -7.33 63.00
C TYR A 312 9.42 -6.54 62.34
N ILE A 313 10.37 -6.03 63.13
CA ILE A 313 11.51 -5.22 62.65
C ILE A 313 12.80 -6.05 62.53
N GLY A 314 13.02 -6.99 63.45
CA GLY A 314 14.27 -7.75 63.57
C GLY A 314 14.63 -8.64 62.37
N ALA A 315 13.68 -8.89 61.46
CA ALA A 315 13.89 -9.78 60.32
C ALA A 315 14.47 -9.12 59.06
N LYS A 316 14.49 -7.78 58.92
CA LYS A 316 14.76 -7.16 57.61
C LYS A 316 15.74 -5.99 57.53
N SER A 317 16.08 -5.27 58.61
CA SER A 317 17.07 -4.17 58.52
C SER A 317 18.28 -4.37 59.44
N THR A 318 19.47 -4.18 58.87
CA THR A 318 20.77 -4.35 59.55
C THR A 318 20.94 -3.36 60.71
N GLU A 319 20.38 -2.15 60.58
CA GLU A 319 20.38 -1.14 61.64
C GLU A 319 19.49 -1.52 62.83
N GLY A 320 18.30 -2.09 62.58
CA GLY A 320 17.41 -2.55 63.66
C GLY A 320 18.03 -3.66 64.50
N GLN A 321 18.89 -4.50 63.91
CA GLN A 321 19.61 -5.56 64.61
C GLN A 321 20.74 -5.03 65.50
N GLN A 322 21.49 -4.01 65.06
CA GLN A 322 22.55 -3.40 65.88
C GLN A 322 22.00 -2.61 67.07
N ILE A 323 20.88 -1.92 66.83
CA ILE A 323 20.08 -1.26 67.87
C ILE A 323 19.66 -2.28 68.93
N PHE A 324 19.08 -3.42 68.54
CA PHE A 324 18.66 -4.45 69.49
C PHE A 324 19.81 -5.05 70.31
N LEU A 325 20.94 -5.36 69.67
CA LEU A 325 22.10 -5.96 70.34
C LEU A 325 22.69 -5.07 71.44
N SER A 326 22.58 -3.76 71.28
CA SER A 326 23.12 -2.82 72.26
C SER A 326 22.18 -2.58 73.46
N ILE A 327 20.88 -2.92 73.38
CA ILE A 327 19.91 -2.81 74.50
C ILE A 327 19.91 -4.10 75.36
N LEU A 328 20.27 -5.24 74.76
CA LEU A 328 20.20 -6.58 75.37
C LEU A 328 20.85 -6.74 76.76
N PRO A 329 22.01 -6.12 77.08
CA PRO A 329 22.63 -6.23 78.41
C PRO A 329 21.79 -5.58 79.51
N HIS A 330 21.13 -4.46 79.21
CA HIS A 330 20.30 -3.73 80.17
C HIS A 330 18.99 -4.46 80.47
N ILE A 331 18.40 -5.12 79.46
CA ILE A 331 17.22 -5.98 79.65
C ILE A 331 17.52 -7.15 80.61
N LYS A 332 18.73 -7.73 80.53
CA LYS A 332 19.16 -8.80 81.46
C LYS A 332 19.28 -8.30 82.90
N ILE A 333 19.79 -7.08 83.09
CA ILE A 333 19.92 -6.45 84.41
C ILE A 333 18.53 -6.20 85.01
N ILE A 334 17.61 -5.60 84.24
CA ILE A 334 16.23 -5.35 84.69
C ILE A 334 15.49 -6.65 85.03
N LYS A 335 15.65 -7.71 84.22
CA LYS A 335 15.09 -9.04 84.54
C LYS A 335 15.69 -9.66 85.81
N SER A 336 16.95 -9.37 86.14
CA SER A 336 17.61 -9.87 87.35
C SER A 336 17.21 -9.13 88.64
N MET A 337 16.72 -7.89 88.50
CA MET A 337 16.26 -7.04 89.61
C MET A 337 14.78 -7.25 89.93
N ALA A 338 14.02 -7.93 89.07
CA ALA A 338 12.62 -8.24 89.29
C ALA A 338 12.44 -9.31 90.39
N PRO A 339 11.56 -9.08 91.40
CA PRO A 339 11.29 -10.07 92.44
C PRO A 339 10.86 -11.44 91.88
N PRO A 340 11.35 -12.56 92.43
CA PRO A 340 10.99 -13.90 91.96
C PRO A 340 9.48 -14.14 92.13
N GLY A 341 8.78 -14.35 91.01
CA GLY A 341 7.33 -14.57 90.96
C GLY A 341 6.54 -13.56 90.11
N ILE A 342 7.14 -12.40 89.79
CA ILE A 342 6.53 -11.44 88.85
C ILE A 342 6.56 -12.00 87.42
N LEU A 343 7.73 -12.46 86.96
CA LEU A 343 7.91 -13.03 85.61
C LEU A 343 7.01 -14.25 85.32
N SER A 344 6.68 -15.08 86.32
CA SER A 344 5.82 -16.26 86.12
C SER A 344 4.32 -15.94 86.08
N ARG A 345 3.86 -14.91 86.81
CA ARG A 345 2.45 -14.46 86.74
C ARG A 345 2.12 -13.74 85.44
N TYR A 346 3.09 -13.06 84.83
CA TYR A 346 2.87 -12.30 83.59
C TYR A 346 2.92 -13.15 82.32
N LYS A 347 3.58 -14.33 82.35
CA LYS A 347 3.49 -15.31 81.27
C LYS A 347 2.05 -15.83 81.04
N ASN A 348 1.16 -15.72 82.02
CA ASN A 348 -0.24 -16.12 81.88
C ASN A 348 -1.17 -14.93 81.55
N LEU A 349 -0.87 -13.73 82.06
CA LEU A 349 -1.74 -12.55 81.87
C LEU A 349 -1.71 -11.96 80.44
N PHE A 350 -0.67 -12.24 79.65
CA PHE A 350 -0.53 -11.73 78.28
C PHE A 350 -0.66 -12.79 77.19
N PHE A 351 -0.54 -14.08 77.52
CA PHE A 351 -0.69 -15.17 76.56
C PHE A 351 -2.11 -15.79 76.53
N ASP A 352 -3.00 -15.48 77.49
CA ASP A 352 -4.38 -16.01 77.49
C ASP A 352 -5.31 -15.36 76.44
N LYS A 353 -4.82 -14.45 75.58
CA LYS A 353 -5.61 -13.86 74.49
C LYS A 353 -5.39 -14.47 73.11
N GLU A 354 -4.47 -15.43 72.96
CA GLU A 354 -4.32 -16.21 71.72
C GLU A 354 -5.14 -17.53 71.74
N ALA A 355 -5.90 -17.81 72.82
CA ALA A 355 -6.69 -19.04 72.95
C ALA A 355 -8.22 -18.86 72.81
N SER A 356 -8.72 -17.66 72.45
CA SER A 356 -10.16 -17.42 72.29
C SER A 356 -10.59 -16.93 70.90
N GLU A 357 -9.72 -16.98 69.90
CA GLU A 357 -10.07 -16.76 68.49
C GLU A 357 -9.48 -17.90 67.66
N ASN A 358 -10.16 -19.06 67.71
CA ASN A 358 -10.18 -20.05 66.64
C ASN A 358 -11.61 -20.12 66.10
#